data_AF-A0A497ETF8-F1
#
_entry.id   AF-A0A497ETF8-F1
#
_cell.length_a   1.000
_cell.length_b   1.000
_cell.length_c   1.000
_cell.angle_alpha   90.00
_cell.angle_beta   90.00
_cell.angle_gamma   90.00
#
_symmetry.space_group_name_H-M   'P 1'
#
loop_
_entity.id
_entity.type
_entity.pdbx_description
1 polymer ?
#
loop_
_entity_poly.entity_id
_entity_poly.type
_entity_poly.pdbx_seq_one_letter_code
_entity_poly.pdbx_strand_id
1 'polypeptide(L)' 'MATQLIEARKGIISEEIKIVAKEEGIDPQKLARMVAKGLVIIPKNIRR' A
#
# COMPACT_ATOMS: atom_id res chain seq x y z
N MET A 1 -1.47 -12.33 10.50
CA MET A 1 -0.92 -12.25 9.14
C MET A 1 -1.46 -10.96 8.52
N ALA A 2 -0.59 -9.98 8.27
CA ALA A 2 -0.99 -8.68 7.73
C ALA A 2 -0.55 -8.60 6.26
N THR A 3 -1.44 -8.12 5.40
CA THR A 3 -1.14 -7.81 4.00
C THR A 3 -1.40 -6.33 3.78
N GLN A 4 -0.76 -5.77 2.75
CA GLN A 4 -0.90 -4.37 2.35
C GLN A 4 -2.38 -3.98 2.17
N LEU A 5 -3.22 -4.90 1.70
CA LEU A 5 -4.67 -4.70 1.57
C LEU A 5 -5.38 -4.50 2.92
N ILE A 6 -5.05 -5.32 3.92
CA ILE A 6 -5.69 -5.26 5.25
C ILE A 6 -5.28 -3.96 5.96
N GLU A 7 -4.01 -3.57 5.84
CA GLU A 7 -3.49 -2.34 6.43
C GLU A 7 -4.09 -1.10 5.76
N ALA A 8 -4.15 -1.09 4.43
CA ALA A 8 -4.77 0.00 3.67
C ALA A 8 -6.26 0.17 4.01
N ARG A 9 -7.02 -0.93 4.20
CA ARG A 9 -8.42 -0.87 4.65
C ARG A 9 -8.59 -0.29 6.06
N LYS A 10 -7.58 -0.40 6.91
CA LYS A 10 -7.54 0.24 8.24
C LYS A 10 -7.10 1.70 8.18
N GLY A 11 -6.82 2.24 6.99
CA GLY A 11 -6.30 3.60 6.81
C GLY A 11 -4.83 3.74 7.19
N ILE A 12 -4.10 2.62 7.36
CA ILE A 12 -2.68 2.63 7.70
C ILE A 12 -1.88 2.75 6.41
N ILE A 13 -0.97 3.73 6.37
CA ILE A 13 0.00 3.90 5.29
C ILE A 13 1.26 3.14 5.68
N SER A 14 1.48 1.99 5.05
CA SER A 14 2.69 1.18 5.24
C SER A 14 3.92 1.85 4.62
N GLU A 15 5.11 1.38 5.00
CA GLU A 15 6.37 1.83 4.38
C GLU A 15 6.44 1.46 2.89
N GLU A 16 5.92 0.31 2.49
CA GLU A 16 5.87 -0.10 1.09
C GLU A 16 5.02 0.84 0.24
N ILE A 17 3.88 1.32 0.79
CA ILE A 17 3.07 2.33 0.11
C ILE A 17 3.87 3.62 -0.06
N LYS A 18 4.67 4.04 0.93
CA LYS A 18 5.51 5.25 0.81
C LYS A 18 6.61 5.09 -0.23
N ILE A 19 7.27 3.93 -0.28
CA ILE A 19 8.33 3.64 -1.25
C ILE A 19 7.76 3.67 -2.67
N VAL A 20 6.70 2.90 -2.93
CA VAL A 20 6.06 2.84 -4.25
C VAL A 20 5.47 4.20 -4.64
N ALA A 21 4.84 4.91 -3.71
CA ALA A 21 4.33 6.25 -3.95
C ALA A 21 5.45 7.23 -4.36
N LYS A 22 6.63 7.14 -3.73
CA LYS A 22 7.78 7.98 -4.08
C LYS A 22 8.35 7.61 -5.45
N GLU A 23 8.49 6.32 -5.75
CA GLU A 23 9.02 5.83 -7.03
C GLU A 23 8.10 6.20 -8.21
N GLU A 24 6.79 6.09 -8.02
CA GLU A 24 5.78 6.41 -9.04
C GLU A 24 5.39 7.90 -9.06
N GLY A 25 5.89 8.70 -8.10
CA GLY A 25 5.52 10.12 -7.97
C GLY A 25 4.04 10.35 -7.63
N ILE A 26 3.41 9.41 -6.92
CA ILE A 26 1.99 9.45 -6.54
C ILE A 26 1.88 9.85 -5.07
N ASP A 27 0.78 10.52 -4.69
CA ASP A 27 0.48 10.75 -3.28
C ASP A 27 0.26 9.43 -2.50
N PRO A 28 0.97 9.20 -1.37
CA PRO A 28 0.83 7.97 -0.59
C PRO A 28 -0.59 7.69 -0.09
N GLN A 29 -1.37 8.73 0.24
CA GLN A 29 -2.75 8.54 0.69
C GLN A 29 -3.66 8.12 -0.47
N LYS A 30 -3.46 8.69 -1.66
CA LYS A 30 -4.16 8.26 -2.88
C LYS A 30 -3.85 6.80 -3.20
N LEU A 31 -2.58 6.40 -3.14
CA LEU A 31 -2.17 5.01 -3.37
C LEU A 31 -2.79 4.07 -2.34
N ALA A 32 -2.73 4.41 -1.04
CA ALA A 32 -3.37 3.64 0.02
C ALA A 32 -4.89 3.46 -0.21
N ARG A 33 -5.61 4.51 -0.64
CA ARG A 33 -7.05 4.42 -0.96
C ARG A 33 -7.32 3.47 -2.12
N MET A 34 -6.47 3.45 -3.15
CA MET A 34 -6.61 2.54 -4.27
C MET A 34 -6.33 1.09 -3.87
N VAL A 35 -5.32 0.87 -3.02
CA VAL A 35 -5.04 -0.45 -2.43
C VAL A 35 -6.21 -0.92 -1.57
N ALA A 36 -6.76 -0.07 -0.70
CA ALA A 36 -7.91 -0.40 0.15
C ALA A 36 -9.15 -0.83 -0.66
N LYS A 37 -9.36 -0.17 -1.82
CA LYS A 37 -10.43 -0.48 -2.79
C LYS A 37 -10.16 -1.74 -3.62
N GLY A 38 -8.97 -2.31 -3.56
CA GLY A 38 -8.57 -3.47 -4.36
C GLY A 38 -8.27 -3.14 -5.83
N LEU A 39 -8.05 -1.86 -6.15
CA LEU A 39 -7.71 -1.41 -7.52
C LEU A 39 -6.21 -1.55 -7.83
N VAL A 40 -5.38 -1.55 -6.79
CA VAL A 40 -3.91 -1.66 -6.88
C VAL A 40 -3.44 -2.68 -5.85
N ILE A 41 -2.43 -3.47 -6.21
CA ILE A 41 -1.80 -4.45 -5.33
C ILE A 41 -0.30 -4.17 -5.28
N ILE A 42 0.26 -4.13 -4.06
CA ILE A 42 1.70 -4.09 -3.82
C ILE A 42 2.09 -5.46 -3.27
N PRO A 43 2.76 -6.33 -4.07
CA PRO A 43 3.18 -7.63 -3.60
C PRO A 43 4.40 -7.48 -2.68
N LYS A 44 4.20 -7.75 -1.38
CA LYS A 44 5.28 -7.83 -0.39
C LYS A 44 5.12 -9.10 0.43
N ASN A 45 6.14 -9.95 0.42
CA ASN A 45 6.22 -11.10 1.31
C ASN A 45 7.03 -10.71 2.54
N ILE A 46 6.59 -11.09 3.73
CA ILE A 46 7.31 -10.82 4.98
C ILE A 46 8.72 -11.45 4.96
N ARG A 47 8.92 -12.51 4.17
CA ARG A 47 10.20 -13.23 4.03
C ARG A 47 11.11 -12.72 2.89
N ARG A 48 10.71 -11.68 2.14
CA ARG A 48 11.46 -11.21 0.96
C ARG A 48 11.46 -9.70 0.84
#